data_AF-A0A538C1L3-F1
#
_entry.id   AF-A0A538C1L3-F1
#
_cell.length_a   1.000
_cell.length_b   1.000
_cell.length_c   1.000
_cell.angle_alpha   90.00
_cell.angle_beta   90.00
_cell.angle_gamma   90.00
#
_symmetry.space_group_name_H-M   'P 1'
#
loop_
_entity.id
_entity.type
_entity.pdbx_description
1 polymer ?
#
loop_
_entity_poly.entity_id
_entity_poly.type
_entity_poly.pdbx_seq_one_letter_code
_entity_poly.pdbx_strand_id
1 'polypeptide(L)'
;MTAASASAEELPELGRCVKVAGTGAYTRASCVPFSKTHTGEYEWLPGPGANPAFKARLSNTKLETVGGQKIVCTFTFIEGEFTGTKTLKTSNLTIQSCNLVGPNLPCFSSFTEQGTIESKEPLIGDLGPIPGAINPANPHLGWDLKPESGSKIVEFNCGEGKLGVPVYKVALEGSVIGRVVKTNKMAELFSLNYKQEKGIQIPEAFIGGAKDTLTQVLTPTSNPTEPKIEQVGLAGGGELETKEALEFKAKA
;
A
#
# COMPACT_ATOMS: atom_id res chain seq x y z
N MET A 1 23.56 21.59 -27.82
CA MET A 1 22.83 21.69 -26.54
C MET A 1 21.43 21.19 -26.79
N THR A 2 21.20 19.91 -26.56
CA THR A 2 19.88 19.28 -26.66
C THR A 2 19.04 19.82 -25.51
N ALA A 3 18.02 20.62 -25.83
CA ALA A 3 16.95 20.93 -24.90
C ALA A 3 16.36 19.58 -24.45
N ALA A 4 16.50 19.27 -23.16
CA ALA A 4 15.71 18.21 -22.56
C ALA A 4 14.27 18.67 -22.68
N SER A 5 13.54 18.12 -23.65
CA SER A 5 12.10 18.21 -23.71
C SER A 5 11.59 17.85 -22.32
N ALA A 6 10.86 18.77 -21.68
CA ALA A 6 9.97 18.40 -20.61
C ALA A 6 9.08 17.31 -21.17
N SER A 7 9.38 16.04 -20.84
CA SER A 7 8.43 14.95 -21.07
C SER A 7 7.12 15.45 -20.49
N ALA A 8 6.04 15.38 -21.27
CA ALA A 8 4.71 15.51 -20.73
C ALA A 8 4.54 14.37 -19.73
N GLU A 9 4.92 14.64 -18.49
CA GLU A 9 5.12 13.66 -17.43
C GLU A 9 3.75 13.12 -17.03
N GLU A 10 3.50 11.83 -17.28
CA GLU A 10 2.23 11.20 -16.94
C GLU A 10 2.11 11.10 -15.42
N LEU A 11 1.45 12.08 -14.80
CA LEU A 11 1.07 12.01 -13.40
C LEU A 11 0.21 10.77 -13.13
N PRO A 12 0.28 10.17 -11.93
CA PRO A 12 1.08 10.62 -10.77
C PRO A 12 2.56 10.27 -10.87
N GLU A 13 3.38 10.96 -10.07
CA GLU A 13 4.82 10.70 -10.04
C GLU A 13 5.40 10.84 -8.64
N LEU A 14 6.23 9.88 -8.23
CA LEU A 14 7.13 10.00 -7.09
C LEU A 14 8.41 10.72 -7.53
N GLY A 15 8.82 11.74 -6.79
CA GLY A 15 10.06 12.46 -7.08
C GLY A 15 10.59 13.27 -5.92
N ARG A 16 11.59 14.08 -6.23
CA ARG A 16 12.29 14.97 -5.29
C ARG A 16 12.39 16.37 -5.88
N CYS A 17 12.17 17.38 -5.04
CA CYS A 17 12.47 18.77 -5.36
C CYS A 17 13.80 19.19 -4.73
N VAL A 18 14.83 19.39 -5.53
CA VAL A 18 16.19 19.67 -5.05
C VAL A 18 16.58 21.12 -5.29
N LYS A 19 17.37 21.70 -4.38
CA LYS A 19 17.90 23.05 -4.55
C LYS A 19 19.01 23.05 -5.60
N VAL A 20 18.98 24.01 -6.52
CA VAL A 20 19.97 24.24 -7.58
C VAL A 20 20.43 25.70 -7.60
N ALA A 21 21.52 25.99 -8.31
CA ALA A 21 22.16 27.31 -8.33
C ALA A 21 21.45 28.32 -9.26
N GLY A 22 20.15 28.56 -9.04
CA GLY A 22 19.40 29.62 -9.73
C GLY A 22 19.11 29.35 -11.21
N THR A 23 19.21 28.09 -11.65
CA THR A 23 18.93 27.63 -13.02
C THR A 23 17.74 26.65 -13.08
N GLY A 24 17.01 26.53 -11.98
CA GLY A 24 15.96 25.52 -11.82
C GLY A 24 14.65 25.93 -12.47
N ALA A 25 13.87 24.92 -12.85
CA ALA A 25 12.51 25.10 -13.36
C ALA A 25 11.51 25.61 -12.30
N TYR A 26 11.83 25.56 -11.00
CA TYR A 26 10.89 25.86 -9.92
C TYR A 26 11.39 26.91 -8.93
N THR A 27 10.45 27.73 -8.45
CA THR A 27 10.75 28.85 -7.54
C THR A 27 10.67 28.48 -6.05
N ARG A 28 10.16 27.27 -5.72
CA ARG A 28 9.99 26.81 -4.33
C ARG A 28 10.39 25.35 -4.18
N ALA A 29 10.76 24.96 -2.96
CA ALA A 29 11.11 23.60 -2.55
C ALA A 29 10.00 22.54 -2.69
N SER A 30 8.81 22.93 -3.13
CA SER A 30 7.72 22.01 -3.45
C SER A 30 7.66 21.64 -4.93
N CYS A 31 8.47 22.26 -5.80
CA CYS A 31 8.45 22.02 -7.25
C CYS A 31 7.03 22.05 -7.88
N VAL A 32 6.21 23.00 -7.38
CA VAL A 32 4.88 23.31 -7.90
C VAL A 32 4.91 24.64 -8.68
N PRO A 33 5.33 25.79 -8.09
CA PRO A 33 5.33 27.05 -8.84
C PRO A 33 6.50 27.12 -9.82
N PHE A 34 6.17 27.03 -11.11
CA PHE A 34 7.12 27.11 -12.21
C PHE A 34 7.78 28.49 -12.34
N SER A 35 9.07 28.50 -12.67
CA SER A 35 9.87 29.67 -13.03
C SER A 35 9.80 29.87 -14.53
N LYS A 36 8.99 30.85 -15.00
CA LYS A 36 8.86 31.15 -16.43
C LYS A 36 10.18 31.48 -17.12
N THR A 37 11.16 31.95 -16.37
CA THR A 37 12.49 32.34 -16.84
C THR A 37 13.56 31.27 -16.60
N HIS A 38 13.20 30.11 -16.02
CA HIS A 38 14.14 29.07 -15.59
C HIS A 38 15.25 29.58 -14.66
N THR A 39 14.99 30.66 -13.94
CA THR A 39 15.88 31.22 -12.90
C THR A 39 15.47 30.78 -11.50
N GLY A 40 14.81 29.63 -11.39
CA GLY A 40 14.33 29.10 -10.13
C GLY A 40 15.48 28.54 -9.27
N GLU A 41 15.26 28.44 -7.96
CA GLU A 41 16.24 27.82 -7.06
C GLU A 41 16.05 26.31 -6.94
N TYR A 42 15.07 25.71 -7.63
CA TYR A 42 14.72 24.31 -7.45
C TYR A 42 14.49 23.57 -8.76
N GLU A 43 14.86 22.29 -8.77
CA GLU A 43 14.66 21.38 -9.91
C GLU A 43 13.95 20.09 -9.47
N TRP A 44 13.07 19.57 -10.32
CA TRP A 44 12.40 18.31 -10.09
C TRP A 44 13.27 17.15 -10.57
N LEU A 45 13.49 16.18 -9.70
CA LEU A 45 14.18 14.94 -10.02
C LEU A 45 13.22 13.76 -9.82
N PRO A 46 12.82 13.08 -10.91
CA PRO A 46 12.03 11.86 -10.87
C PRO A 46 12.62 10.78 -9.94
N GLY A 47 11.72 10.01 -9.33
CA GLY A 47 12.01 8.80 -8.58
C GLY A 47 12.44 9.02 -7.12
N PRO A 48 12.88 7.95 -6.44
CA PRO A 48 13.14 7.99 -5.01
C PRO A 48 14.55 8.47 -4.62
N GLY A 49 15.49 8.51 -5.56
CA GLY A 49 16.84 9.01 -5.31
C GLY A 49 17.80 7.93 -4.85
N ALA A 50 18.77 8.32 -4.02
CA ALA A 50 19.80 7.40 -3.55
C ALA A 50 19.32 6.53 -2.39
N ASN A 51 18.23 6.91 -1.71
CA ASN A 51 17.71 6.21 -0.54
C ASN A 51 16.28 5.73 -0.77
N PRO A 52 16.06 4.67 -1.58
CA PRO A 52 14.72 4.26 -1.97
C PRO A 52 13.92 3.55 -0.89
N ALA A 53 14.56 3.22 0.25
CA ALA A 53 13.94 2.45 1.31
C ALA A 53 12.80 3.23 2.00
N PHE A 54 11.74 2.50 2.35
CA PHE A 54 10.66 2.97 3.20
C PHE A 54 10.31 1.94 4.28
N LYS A 55 9.66 2.42 5.33
CA LYS A 55 8.98 1.58 6.32
C LYS A 55 7.56 2.09 6.48
N ALA A 56 6.59 1.19 6.56
CA ALA A 56 5.23 1.55 6.92
C ALA A 56 4.76 0.81 8.15
N ARG A 57 4.00 1.51 8.99
CA ARG A 57 3.35 0.96 10.17
C ARG A 57 1.88 1.34 10.16
N LEU A 58 1.01 0.36 10.01
CA LEU A 58 -0.44 0.52 10.14
C LEU A 58 -0.88 0.05 11.53
N SER A 59 -1.92 0.68 12.05
CA SER A 59 -2.54 0.32 13.33
C SER A 59 -4.00 -0.08 13.12
N ASN A 60 -4.50 -0.95 14.00
CA ASN A 60 -5.88 -1.42 14.02
C ASN A 60 -6.34 -2.01 12.67
N THR A 61 -5.46 -2.80 12.06
CA THR A 61 -5.71 -3.45 10.78
C THR A 61 -6.85 -4.47 10.94
N LYS A 62 -7.86 -4.35 10.08
CA LYS A 62 -9.05 -5.19 10.08
C LYS A 62 -9.33 -5.70 8.68
N LEU A 63 -9.41 -7.01 8.55
CA LEU A 63 -9.94 -7.70 7.38
C LEU A 63 -11.40 -8.06 7.68
N GLU A 64 -12.32 -7.72 6.78
CA GLU A 64 -13.73 -8.09 6.90
C GLU A 64 -14.21 -8.68 5.59
N THR A 65 -14.78 -9.89 5.60
CA THR A 65 -15.41 -10.45 4.40
C THR A 65 -16.79 -9.85 4.19
N VAL A 66 -17.30 -9.90 2.96
CA VAL A 66 -18.69 -9.51 2.65
C VAL A 66 -19.72 -10.33 3.43
N GLY A 67 -19.36 -11.55 3.85
CA GLY A 67 -20.15 -12.39 4.76
C GLY A 67 -20.03 -12.00 6.24
N GLY A 68 -19.28 -10.95 6.57
CA GLY A 68 -19.15 -10.39 7.91
C GLY A 68 -18.10 -11.06 8.81
N GLN A 69 -17.33 -12.03 8.31
CA GLN A 69 -16.22 -12.61 9.05
C GLN A 69 -15.11 -11.57 9.21
N LYS A 70 -14.45 -11.52 10.37
CA LYS A 70 -13.43 -10.52 10.66
C LYS A 70 -12.14 -11.14 11.20
N ILE A 71 -11.02 -10.64 10.72
CA ILE A 71 -9.71 -10.81 11.37
C ILE A 71 -9.26 -9.41 11.81
N VAL A 72 -8.96 -9.26 13.09
CA VAL A 72 -8.50 -7.99 13.67
C VAL A 72 -7.07 -8.19 14.16
N CYS A 73 -6.20 -7.28 13.75
CA CYS A 73 -4.79 -7.23 14.12
C CYS A 73 -4.48 -5.86 14.73
N THR A 74 -3.46 -5.81 15.59
CA THR A 74 -3.10 -4.55 16.25
C THR A 74 -2.17 -3.72 15.37
N PHE A 75 -1.17 -4.36 14.75
CA PHE A 75 -0.17 -3.67 13.93
C PHE A 75 0.11 -4.42 12.64
N THR A 76 0.45 -3.66 11.60
CA THR A 76 1.04 -4.17 10.36
C THR A 76 2.33 -3.39 10.11
N PHE A 77 3.41 -4.10 9.84
CA PHE A 77 4.71 -3.54 9.48
C PHE A 77 5.04 -3.96 8.05
N ILE A 78 5.44 -2.99 7.25
CA ILE A 78 5.87 -3.19 5.87
C ILE A 78 7.24 -2.56 5.72
N GLU A 79 8.18 -3.29 5.16
CA GLU A 79 9.47 -2.74 4.76
C GLU A 79 9.63 -2.96 3.26
N GLY A 80 10.29 -2.02 2.58
CA GLY A 80 10.47 -2.10 1.14
C GLY A 80 11.26 -0.94 0.57
N GLU A 81 11.23 -0.85 -0.74
CA GLU A 81 11.86 0.22 -1.50
C GLU A 81 11.01 0.67 -2.69
N PHE A 82 11.11 1.93 -3.05
CA PHE A 82 10.58 2.43 -4.30
C PHE A 82 11.51 2.00 -5.45
N THR A 83 10.95 1.38 -6.48
CA THR A 83 11.72 0.86 -7.62
C THR A 83 11.65 1.77 -8.85
N GLY A 84 10.83 2.83 -8.78
CA GLY A 84 10.65 3.78 -9.87
C GLY A 84 9.79 4.98 -9.46
N THR A 85 9.34 5.74 -10.45
CA THR A 85 8.45 6.91 -10.24
C THR A 85 7.02 6.51 -9.88
N LYS A 86 6.62 5.27 -10.18
CA LYS A 86 5.26 4.76 -9.96
C LYS A 86 5.25 3.36 -9.34
N THR A 87 6.41 2.84 -8.93
CA THR A 87 6.54 1.44 -8.52
C THR A 87 7.26 1.29 -7.20
N LEU A 88 6.85 0.30 -6.42
CA LEU A 88 7.53 -0.14 -5.20
C LEU A 88 7.63 -1.65 -5.12
N LYS A 89 8.54 -2.13 -4.28
CA LYS A 89 8.66 -3.53 -3.89
C LYS A 89 8.78 -3.65 -2.37
N THR A 90 8.04 -4.57 -1.76
CA THR A 90 8.16 -4.87 -0.33
C THR A 90 9.15 -6.01 -0.12
N SER A 91 10.01 -5.88 0.87
CA SER A 91 10.91 -6.95 1.32
C SER A 91 10.35 -7.73 2.49
N ASN A 92 9.48 -7.12 3.30
CA ASN A 92 8.87 -7.76 4.47
C ASN A 92 7.46 -7.24 4.73
N LEU A 93 6.56 -8.14 5.13
CA LEU A 93 5.23 -7.85 5.65
C LEU A 93 5.01 -8.69 6.90
N THR A 94 4.85 -8.03 8.04
CA THR A 94 4.53 -8.65 9.32
C THR A 94 3.25 -8.05 9.87
N ILE A 95 2.30 -8.88 10.31
CA ILE A 95 1.04 -8.48 10.92
C ILE A 95 0.96 -9.11 12.30
N GLN A 96 0.73 -8.30 13.33
CA GLN A 96 0.85 -8.71 14.72
C GLN A 96 -0.46 -8.65 15.49
N SER A 97 -0.56 -9.53 16.48
CA SER A 97 -1.70 -9.69 17.39
C SER A 97 -3.01 -9.92 16.63
N CYS A 98 -2.97 -10.79 15.63
CA CYS A 98 -4.10 -11.12 14.78
C CYS A 98 -5.01 -12.18 15.40
N ASN A 99 -6.32 -11.92 15.40
CA ASN A 99 -7.34 -12.86 15.86
C ASN A 99 -8.53 -12.91 14.91
N LEU A 100 -9.01 -14.13 14.63
CA LEU A 100 -10.29 -14.38 13.99
C LEU A 100 -11.42 -14.11 15.00
N VAL A 101 -12.23 -13.09 14.70
CA VAL A 101 -13.32 -12.61 15.55
C VAL A 101 -14.50 -13.56 15.48
N GLY A 102 -15.16 -13.77 16.63
CA GLY A 102 -16.22 -14.75 16.81
C GLY A 102 -15.72 -15.91 17.67
N PRO A 103 -14.90 -16.84 17.13
CA PRO A 103 -14.32 -17.92 17.91
C PRO A 103 -13.08 -17.49 18.73
N ASN A 104 -12.57 -16.26 18.52
CA ASN A 104 -11.39 -15.71 19.20
C ASN A 104 -10.14 -16.60 19.06
N LEU A 105 -9.83 -16.95 17.80
CA LEU A 105 -8.70 -17.81 17.48
C LEU A 105 -7.51 -16.97 17.02
N PRO A 106 -6.31 -17.14 17.59
CA PRO A 106 -5.11 -16.45 17.12
C PRO A 106 -4.80 -16.90 15.69
N CYS A 107 -4.39 -15.95 14.85
CA CYS A 107 -3.95 -16.22 13.49
C CYS A 107 -2.43 -16.09 13.37
N PHE A 108 -1.78 -17.04 12.70
CA PHE A 108 -0.34 -17.18 12.70
C PHE A 108 0.21 -17.85 11.44
N SER A 109 1.41 -17.43 11.01
CA SER A 109 2.17 -18.13 9.95
C SER A 109 3.07 -19.23 10.51
N SER A 110 3.50 -19.12 11.77
CA SER A 110 4.29 -20.14 12.49
C SER A 110 3.61 -20.55 13.79
N PHE A 111 3.64 -21.85 14.11
CA PHE A 111 3.07 -22.37 15.36
C PHE A 111 3.79 -21.84 16.60
N THR A 112 5.05 -21.42 16.47
CA THR A 112 5.86 -20.87 17.56
C THR A 112 5.54 -19.40 17.87
N GLU A 113 4.82 -18.71 16.98
CA GLU A 113 4.55 -17.27 17.06
C GLU A 113 3.06 -16.98 16.86
N GLN A 114 2.26 -17.45 17.81
CA GLN A 114 0.81 -17.25 17.82
C GLN A 114 0.47 -15.75 17.73
N GLY A 115 -0.46 -15.42 16.84
CA GLY A 115 -0.88 -14.04 16.59
C GLY A 115 0.00 -13.25 15.61
N THR A 116 1.06 -13.85 15.06
CA THR A 116 1.94 -13.22 14.07
C THR A 116 1.79 -13.85 12.69
N ILE A 117 1.42 -13.04 11.72
CA ILE A 117 1.34 -13.42 10.30
C ILE A 117 2.52 -12.76 9.58
N GLU A 118 3.25 -13.54 8.80
CA GLU A 118 4.35 -13.08 7.97
C GLU A 118 4.11 -13.49 6.53
N SER A 119 4.38 -12.58 5.58
CA SER A 119 4.47 -12.94 4.17
C SER A 119 5.92 -13.23 3.78
N LYS A 120 6.12 -14.34 3.08
CA LYS A 120 7.44 -14.78 2.60
C LYS A 120 7.75 -14.26 1.20
N GLU A 121 6.73 -13.85 0.46
CA GLU A 121 6.86 -13.42 -0.93
C GLU A 121 6.82 -11.89 -1.01
N PRO A 122 7.69 -11.28 -1.82
CA PRO A 122 7.62 -9.85 -2.08
C PRO A 122 6.26 -9.46 -2.69
N LEU A 123 5.78 -8.29 -2.29
CA LEU A 123 4.69 -7.61 -2.96
C LEU A 123 5.29 -6.52 -3.85
N ILE A 124 4.63 -6.26 -4.97
CA ILE A 124 4.88 -5.09 -5.82
C ILE A 124 3.72 -4.13 -5.69
N GLY A 125 4.00 -2.85 -5.90
CA GLY A 125 2.99 -1.81 -5.85
C GLY A 125 3.05 -0.86 -7.03
N ASP A 126 1.88 -0.48 -7.53
CA ASP A 126 1.71 0.54 -8.56
C ASP A 126 1.06 1.81 -7.97
N LEU A 127 1.55 2.99 -8.35
CA LEU A 127 0.99 4.28 -7.93
C LEU A 127 -0.02 4.77 -8.98
N GLY A 128 -1.24 5.05 -8.55
CA GLY A 128 -2.29 5.50 -9.46
C GLY A 128 -3.29 6.48 -8.84
N PRO A 129 -4.06 7.19 -9.69
CA PRO A 129 -5.15 8.05 -9.25
C PRO A 129 -6.33 7.21 -8.77
N ILE A 130 -6.92 7.60 -7.64
CA ILE A 130 -8.07 6.92 -7.04
C ILE A 130 -9.30 7.85 -6.92
N PRO A 131 -10.52 7.30 -6.94
CA PRO A 131 -11.74 8.07 -6.76
C PRO A 131 -11.83 8.83 -5.42
N GLY A 132 -12.78 9.77 -5.35
CA GLY A 132 -13.17 10.47 -4.12
C GLY A 132 -12.50 11.82 -3.87
N ALA A 133 -11.68 12.32 -4.81
CA ALA A 133 -11.20 13.70 -4.77
C ALA A 133 -12.32 14.68 -5.16
N ILE A 134 -12.42 15.79 -4.43
CA ILE A 134 -13.38 16.87 -4.76
C ILE A 134 -12.95 17.61 -6.04
N ASN A 135 -11.65 17.78 -6.24
CA ASN A 135 -11.09 18.44 -7.41
C ASN A 135 -10.45 17.40 -8.35
N PRO A 136 -11.00 17.14 -9.54
CA PRO A 136 -10.43 16.22 -10.51
C PRO A 136 -9.02 16.60 -10.99
N ALA A 137 -8.67 17.89 -10.97
CA ALA A 137 -7.32 18.37 -11.30
C ALA A 137 -6.30 18.12 -10.16
N ASN A 138 -6.75 17.54 -9.04
CA ASN A 138 -5.89 17.09 -7.94
C ASN A 138 -6.44 15.76 -7.40
N PRO A 139 -6.30 14.66 -8.16
CA PRO A 139 -6.82 13.37 -7.77
C PRO A 139 -6.14 12.90 -6.47
N HIS A 140 -6.86 12.09 -5.70
CA HIS A 140 -6.23 11.31 -4.65
C HIS A 140 -5.33 10.26 -5.29
N LEU A 141 -4.24 9.90 -4.62
CA LEU A 141 -3.33 8.85 -5.06
C LEU A 141 -3.40 7.65 -4.13
N GLY A 142 -3.19 6.46 -4.68
CA GLY A 142 -3.11 5.22 -3.92
C GLY A 142 -2.03 4.29 -4.45
N TRP A 143 -1.47 3.51 -3.53
CA TRP A 143 -0.62 2.38 -3.84
C TRP A 143 -1.48 1.13 -3.92
N ASP A 144 -1.50 0.51 -5.09
CA ASP A 144 -2.13 -0.80 -5.31
C ASP A 144 -1.10 -1.91 -5.07
N LEU A 145 -1.22 -2.63 -3.96
CA LEU A 145 -0.28 -3.68 -3.56
C LEU A 145 -0.80 -5.05 -3.96
N LYS A 146 0.05 -5.83 -4.63
CA LYS A 146 -0.24 -7.19 -5.09
C LYS A 146 0.99 -8.09 -5.01
N PRO A 147 0.84 -9.42 -5.07
CA PRO A 147 1.98 -10.35 -5.08
C PRO A 147 2.90 -10.09 -6.26
N GLU A 148 4.21 -10.18 -6.06
CA GLU A 148 5.17 -10.17 -7.18
C GLU A 148 4.97 -11.37 -8.11
N SER A 149 4.58 -12.51 -7.54
CA SER A 149 4.28 -13.73 -8.29
C SER A 149 3.11 -14.50 -7.67
N GLY A 150 2.38 -15.27 -8.48
CA GLY A 150 1.20 -16.00 -8.05
C GLY A 150 0.01 -15.09 -7.73
N SER A 151 -0.96 -15.62 -6.97
CA SER A 151 -2.20 -14.90 -6.60
C SER A 151 -2.24 -14.47 -5.14
N LYS A 152 -1.33 -14.95 -4.28
CA LYS A 152 -1.44 -14.88 -2.83
C LYS A 152 -0.56 -13.78 -2.25
N ILE A 153 -1.17 -12.86 -1.50
CA ILE A 153 -0.47 -11.83 -0.71
C ILE A 153 0.15 -12.46 0.53
N VAL A 154 -0.60 -13.32 1.21
CA VAL A 154 -0.13 -14.04 2.40
C VAL A 154 -0.98 -15.28 2.66
N GLU A 155 -0.35 -16.31 3.20
CA GLU A 155 -1.01 -17.51 3.71
C GLU A 155 -0.70 -17.66 5.20
N PHE A 156 -1.73 -18.01 5.97
CA PHE A 156 -1.61 -18.20 7.40
C PHE A 156 -2.67 -19.15 7.93
N ASN A 157 -2.58 -19.45 9.22
CA ASN A 157 -3.49 -20.34 9.91
C ASN A 157 -4.27 -19.56 10.98
N CYS A 158 -5.43 -20.03 11.39
CA CYS A 158 -6.10 -19.52 12.59
C CYS A 158 -6.55 -20.67 13.50
N GLY A 159 -6.23 -20.52 14.79
CA GLY A 159 -6.53 -21.47 15.86
C GLY A 159 -5.61 -22.68 15.85
N GLU A 160 -5.27 -23.18 17.04
CA GLU A 160 -4.58 -24.46 17.22
C GLU A 160 -5.61 -25.54 17.58
N GLY A 161 -5.83 -26.47 16.66
CA GLY A 161 -6.70 -27.62 16.85
C GLY A 161 -5.97 -28.80 17.51
N LYS A 162 -6.64 -29.95 17.56
CA LYS A 162 -6.05 -31.17 18.13
C LYS A 162 -4.80 -31.58 17.34
N LEU A 163 -3.79 -32.09 18.06
CA LEU A 163 -2.53 -32.59 17.50
C LEU A 163 -1.72 -31.52 16.74
N GLY A 164 -1.87 -30.23 17.08
CA GLY A 164 -1.13 -29.14 16.44
C GLY A 164 -1.57 -28.86 14.99
N VAL A 165 -2.76 -29.31 14.59
CA VAL A 165 -3.35 -29.00 13.28
C VAL A 165 -4.14 -27.71 13.41
N PRO A 166 -4.00 -26.72 12.50
CA PRO A 166 -4.70 -25.45 12.66
C PRO A 166 -6.20 -25.64 12.42
N VAL A 167 -7.08 -24.83 13.02
CA VAL A 167 -8.54 -24.96 12.80
C VAL A 167 -8.92 -24.50 11.39
N TYR A 168 -8.31 -23.40 10.95
CA TYR A 168 -8.49 -22.84 9.61
C TYR A 168 -7.15 -22.59 8.93
N LYS A 169 -7.11 -22.80 7.63
CA LYS A 169 -6.12 -22.22 6.72
C LYS A 169 -6.74 -21.03 6.02
N VAL A 170 -5.99 -19.94 5.91
CA VAL A 170 -6.43 -18.69 5.29
C VAL A 170 -5.41 -18.30 4.23
N ALA A 171 -5.88 -17.94 3.05
CA ALA A 171 -5.10 -17.22 2.05
C ALA A 171 -5.79 -15.90 1.71
N LEU A 172 -5.00 -14.83 1.61
CA LEU A 172 -5.44 -13.56 1.04
C LEU A 172 -4.87 -13.45 -0.36
N GLU A 173 -5.74 -13.24 -1.34
CA GLU A 173 -5.42 -13.20 -2.76
C GLU A 173 -5.85 -11.89 -3.41
N GLY A 174 -5.29 -11.57 -4.57
CA GLY A 174 -5.60 -10.37 -5.35
C GLY A 174 -4.73 -9.18 -4.95
N SER A 175 -5.36 -8.01 -4.79
CA SER A 175 -4.65 -6.76 -4.51
C SER A 175 -5.41 -5.86 -3.54
N VAL A 176 -4.74 -4.83 -3.03
CA VAL A 176 -5.35 -3.84 -2.16
C VAL A 176 -4.80 -2.44 -2.37
N ILE A 177 -5.71 -1.48 -2.55
CA ILE A 177 -5.35 -0.08 -2.74
C ILE A 177 -5.39 0.68 -1.40
N GLY A 178 -4.25 1.23 -1.01
CA GLY A 178 -4.10 2.12 0.13
C GLY A 178 -3.91 3.57 -0.30
N ARG A 179 -4.72 4.50 0.22
CA ARG A 179 -4.60 5.92 -0.11
C ARG A 179 -3.37 6.54 0.55
N VAL A 180 -2.59 7.27 -0.24
CA VAL A 180 -1.56 8.21 0.25
C VAL A 180 -2.23 9.57 0.48
N VAL A 181 -2.22 10.06 1.73
CA VAL A 181 -2.98 11.27 2.09
C VAL A 181 -2.25 12.56 1.75
N LYS A 182 -0.94 12.62 2.01
CA LYS A 182 -0.13 13.82 1.72
C LYS A 182 0.41 13.72 0.29
N THR A 183 -0.09 14.58 -0.60
CA THR A 183 0.36 14.70 -2.00
C THR A 183 0.72 16.15 -2.33
N ASN A 184 1.50 16.35 -3.39
CA ASN A 184 1.98 17.66 -3.87
C ASN A 184 2.79 18.46 -2.85
N LYS A 185 3.54 17.76 -2.01
CA LYS A 185 4.40 18.35 -0.99
C LYS A 185 5.50 17.37 -0.60
N MET A 186 6.74 17.86 -0.59
CA MET A 186 7.89 17.16 -0.04
C MET A 186 7.69 16.81 1.44
N ALA A 187 7.84 15.53 1.80
CA ALA A 187 7.77 15.03 3.16
C ALA A 187 8.54 13.72 3.32
N GLU A 188 8.95 13.42 4.56
CA GLU A 188 9.55 12.12 4.94
C GLU A 188 8.51 11.15 5.53
N LEU A 189 7.32 11.66 5.87
CA LEU A 189 6.28 10.92 6.57
C LEU A 189 4.91 11.14 5.95
N PHE A 190 4.34 10.08 5.41
CA PHE A 190 3.07 10.06 4.69
C PHE A 190 2.05 9.21 5.44
N SER A 191 0.81 9.69 5.53
CA SER A 191 -0.26 8.84 6.06
C SER A 191 -0.77 7.90 4.97
N LEU A 192 -0.82 6.60 5.28
CA LEU A 192 -1.47 5.57 4.49
C LEU A 192 -2.81 5.20 5.10
N ASN A 193 -3.85 5.11 4.28
CA ASN A 193 -5.20 4.80 4.74
C ASN A 193 -5.87 3.76 3.84
N TYR A 194 -6.22 2.64 4.45
CA TYR A 194 -7.00 1.55 3.85
C TYR A 194 -8.41 1.62 4.40
N LYS A 195 -9.41 1.55 3.51
CA LYS A 195 -10.82 1.63 3.89
C LYS A 195 -11.60 0.50 3.27
N GLN A 196 -12.64 0.08 3.98
CA GLN A 196 -13.67 -0.81 3.47
C GLN A 196 -15.01 -0.43 4.06
N GLU A 197 -16.08 -0.83 3.39
CA GLU A 197 -17.44 -0.82 3.92
C GLU A 197 -18.07 -2.20 3.78
N LYS A 198 -18.40 -2.84 4.91
CA LYS A 198 -18.99 -4.20 4.96
C LYS A 198 -18.23 -5.23 4.13
N GLY A 199 -16.91 -5.16 4.19
CA GLY A 199 -16.00 -6.06 3.47
C GLY A 199 -15.78 -5.73 1.99
N ILE A 200 -16.38 -4.64 1.48
CA ILE A 200 -16.06 -4.10 0.16
C ILE A 200 -14.92 -3.10 0.29
N GLN A 201 -13.82 -3.31 -0.45
CA GLN A 201 -12.66 -2.43 -0.45
C GLN A 201 -13.01 -1.04 -1.00
N ILE A 202 -12.44 0.03 -0.43
CA ILE A 202 -12.57 1.39 -0.94
C ILE A 202 -11.17 2.03 -1.04
N PRO A 203 -10.69 2.36 -2.25
CA PRO A 203 -11.31 2.12 -3.56
C PRO A 203 -11.14 0.66 -4.04
N GLU A 204 -11.96 0.22 -4.99
CA GLU A 204 -11.84 -1.10 -5.64
C GLU A 204 -10.97 -1.08 -6.92
N ALA A 205 -10.59 0.11 -7.40
CA ALA A 205 -9.85 0.30 -8.66
C ALA A 205 -9.19 1.68 -8.70
N PHE A 206 -8.18 1.83 -9.56
CA PHE A 206 -7.79 3.14 -10.08
C PHE A 206 -8.86 3.74 -10.99
N ILE A 207 -8.83 5.07 -11.15
CA ILE A 207 -9.73 5.76 -12.09
C ILE A 207 -9.50 5.21 -13.51
N GLY A 208 -10.55 4.65 -14.12
CA GLY A 208 -10.50 4.05 -15.46
C GLY A 208 -9.87 2.65 -15.51
N GLY A 209 -9.42 2.11 -14.38
CA GLY A 209 -8.88 0.76 -14.27
C GLY A 209 -9.96 -0.31 -14.08
N ALA A 210 -9.56 -1.57 -14.21
CA ALA A 210 -10.37 -2.71 -13.79
C ALA A 210 -10.46 -2.78 -12.26
N LYS A 211 -11.52 -3.42 -11.75
CA LYS A 211 -11.58 -3.76 -10.32
C LYS A 211 -10.49 -4.75 -9.99
N ASP A 212 -9.76 -4.46 -8.93
CA ASP A 212 -8.72 -5.33 -8.38
C ASP A 212 -8.82 -5.24 -6.85
N THR A 213 -9.18 -6.34 -6.20
CA THR A 213 -9.58 -6.36 -4.79
C THR A 213 -9.15 -7.64 -4.08
N LEU A 214 -9.07 -7.59 -2.75
CA LEU A 214 -8.72 -8.74 -1.95
C LEU A 214 -9.83 -9.78 -1.92
N THR A 215 -9.43 -11.04 -2.00
CA THR A 215 -10.26 -12.20 -1.75
C THR A 215 -9.68 -13.01 -0.61
N GLN A 216 -10.53 -13.48 0.30
CA GLN A 216 -10.15 -14.41 1.34
C GLN A 216 -10.62 -15.82 0.97
N VAL A 217 -9.69 -16.76 1.00
CA VAL A 217 -9.97 -18.20 0.94
C VAL A 217 -9.81 -18.75 2.36
N LEU A 218 -10.92 -19.16 2.97
CA LEU A 218 -10.94 -19.78 4.30
C LEU A 218 -11.28 -21.26 4.18
N THR A 219 -10.33 -22.13 4.56
CA THR A 219 -10.50 -23.58 4.50
C THR A 219 -10.46 -24.15 5.91
N PRO A 220 -11.58 -24.69 6.44
CA PRO A 220 -11.54 -25.45 7.68
C PRO A 220 -10.73 -26.75 7.49
N THR A 221 -9.98 -27.15 8.49
CA THR A 221 -9.14 -28.37 8.42
C THR A 221 -9.86 -29.63 8.89
N SER A 222 -11.04 -29.46 9.50
CA SER A 222 -11.91 -30.54 9.93
C SER A 222 -13.33 -30.30 9.42
N ASN A 223 -13.97 -31.37 8.94
CA ASN A 223 -15.31 -31.43 8.34
C ASN A 223 -16.26 -30.27 8.73
N PRO A 224 -16.75 -29.48 7.75
CA PRO A 224 -16.49 -29.56 6.31
C PRO A 224 -15.11 -28.98 5.94
N THR A 225 -14.43 -29.57 4.94
CA THR A 225 -13.13 -29.08 4.44
C THR A 225 -13.26 -28.21 3.19
N GLU A 226 -14.49 -27.85 2.80
CA GLU A 226 -14.74 -27.04 1.61
C GLU A 226 -14.29 -25.59 1.86
N PRO A 227 -13.50 -24.99 0.94
CA PRO A 227 -13.07 -23.62 1.08
C PRO A 227 -14.24 -22.65 0.89
N LYS A 228 -14.35 -21.68 1.79
CA LYS A 228 -15.22 -20.52 1.61
C LYS A 228 -14.41 -19.39 0.98
N ILE A 229 -14.85 -18.92 -0.19
CA ILE A 229 -14.18 -17.86 -0.95
C ILE A 229 -15.09 -16.63 -0.95
N GLU A 230 -14.59 -15.51 -0.42
CA GLU A 230 -15.34 -14.25 -0.34
C GLU A 230 -14.41 -13.06 -0.57
N GLN A 231 -14.94 -11.99 -1.16
CA GLN A 231 -14.25 -10.71 -1.13
C GLN A 231 -14.02 -10.29 0.33
N VAL A 232 -12.85 -9.70 0.59
CA VAL A 232 -12.46 -9.16 1.88
C VAL A 232 -12.00 -7.71 1.71
N GLY A 233 -12.39 -6.85 2.64
CA GLY A 233 -11.95 -5.46 2.68
C GLY A 233 -10.93 -5.27 3.78
N LEU A 234 -9.88 -4.51 3.49
CA LEU A 234 -8.88 -4.06 4.44
C LEU A 234 -9.25 -2.65 4.94
N ALA A 235 -9.40 -2.51 6.25
CA ALA A 235 -9.41 -1.24 6.95
C ALA A 235 -8.17 -1.11 7.83
N GLY A 236 -7.60 0.09 7.90
CA GLY A 236 -6.45 0.38 8.75
C GLY A 236 -5.81 1.69 8.34
N GLY A 237 -4.98 2.25 9.21
CA GLY A 237 -4.29 3.48 8.88
C GLY A 237 -3.01 3.62 9.68
N GLY A 238 -2.09 4.38 9.12
CA GLY A 238 -0.83 4.67 9.78
C GLY A 238 0.10 5.46 8.89
N GLU A 239 1.38 5.21 9.03
CA GLU A 239 2.42 6.05 8.43
C GLU A 239 3.36 5.23 7.56
N LEU A 240 3.81 5.85 6.47
CA LEU A 240 4.91 5.45 5.63
C LEU A 240 6.02 6.48 5.80
N GLU A 241 7.16 6.02 6.28
CA GLU A 241 8.39 6.79 6.51
C GLU A 241 9.39 6.49 5.40
N THR A 242 9.97 7.54 4.83
CA THR A 242 11.00 7.47 3.78
C THR A 242 12.34 7.96 4.32
N LYS A 243 13.45 7.55 3.70
CA LYS A 243 14.80 7.94 4.14
C LYS A 243 15.22 9.36 3.77
N GLU A 244 14.52 9.96 2.83
CA GLU A 244 14.67 11.36 2.43
C GLU A 244 13.29 11.94 2.09
N ALA A 245 13.18 13.27 2.05
CA ALA A 245 11.94 13.91 1.68
C ALA A 245 11.60 13.60 0.21
N LEU A 246 10.44 12.99 -0.01
CA LEU A 246 9.88 12.67 -1.33
C LEU A 246 8.57 13.43 -1.54
N GLU A 247 8.08 13.44 -2.77
CA GLU A 247 6.76 13.96 -3.10
C GLU A 247 6.01 12.99 -3.99
N PHE A 248 4.76 12.69 -3.60
CA PHE A 248 3.77 12.07 -4.47
C PHE A 248 3.03 13.18 -5.22
N LYS A 249 3.46 13.46 -6.45
CA LYS A 249 2.92 14.51 -7.30
C LYS A 249 1.65 14.00 -7.99
N ALA A 250 0.55 14.69 -7.73
CA ALA A 250 -0.78 14.40 -8.29
C ALA A 250 -1.23 15.43 -9.33
N LYS A 251 -0.56 16.59 -9.40
CA LYS A 251 -0.84 17.67 -10.33
C LYS A 251 0.44 18.38 -10.77
N ALA A 252 0.39 18.98 -11.96
CA ALA A 252 1.45 19.82 -12.50
C ALA A 252 1.38 21.24 -11.92
#